data_AF-W5SQ41-F1
#
_entry.id   AF-W5SQ41-F1
#
_cell.length_a   1.000
_cell.length_b   1.000
_cell.length_c   1.000
_cell.angle_alpha   90.00
_cell.angle_beta   90.00
_cell.angle_gamma   90.00
#
_symmetry.space_group_name_H-M   'P 1'
#
loop_
_entity.id
_entity.type
_entity.pdbx_description
1 polymer ?
#
loop_
_entity_poly.entity_id
_entity_poly.type
_entity_poly.pdbx_seq_one_letter_code
_entity_poly.pdbx_strand_id
1 'polypeptide(L)'
;MIKIKINYSLLMLLLLFLVMGCNLKSPEVTVYGKDDPFMRDLFKVSLEDDLLKLPIEGVISGREQSILKRSVEEGIIGEHMSIEFVDLLDAFNVSSEGKKVIEYFLGIVTNASIGAESDKTYQIEEFYGLLRDLGSTRVHGIIGSVQCVFEVQEAAKSAIRNINSERSKQRLNVLFMERVQRYKSDLKRAFSVFEADEVYERFINYHSNGNGINKFIEIKNDAFQIIEGEELLSVLTEKEREVLEYMLSVVTDPNVYESVYIKSISDAQFYHYLKTLGDDKVKEIIIYHLFFFERLKNVDKLINDIKGENLKQQLKYEVDECKNRYSLSIKRPFCHLPFVPTVVYETLTNFGIHEYVDCLGEILDQGEGILESEKLYVWLSDDERKVIEYIQNIVTDPYIGLEEDLGVCFEYKFFSLLNSEGIDDVRRMINNVQMVLVLLQETDRLIDDVSKKLLRRRLEVRLNSCKNDYSLHLKRVFDGSVFIPLADAVLDDDAIGYISYINDIKDEAMASIEFDRLCSELSEDEKEAIFYIRNTVTNSDLPNDFGVNFNEPQFYILLKDLGIPRVREIVQSTLLT
;
A
#
# COMPACT_ATOMS: atom_id res chain seq x y z
N MET A 1 1.71 -41.55 -23.11
CA MET A 1 1.06 -40.45 -22.36
C MET A 1 1.12 -39.19 -23.21
N ILE A 2 -0.02 -38.75 -23.77
CA ILE A 2 -0.10 -37.55 -24.59
C ILE A 2 -0.22 -36.35 -23.64
N LYS A 3 0.84 -35.54 -23.52
CA LYS A 3 0.78 -34.25 -22.80
C LYS A 3 0.10 -33.24 -23.70
N ILE A 4 -1.12 -32.84 -23.33
CA ILE A 4 -1.82 -31.69 -23.95
C ILE A 4 -1.25 -30.43 -23.30
N LYS A 5 -0.49 -29.64 -24.07
CA LYS A 5 -0.09 -28.28 -23.68
C LYS A 5 -1.33 -27.38 -23.83
N ILE A 6 -1.89 -26.94 -22.70
CA ILE A 6 -2.96 -25.94 -22.68
C ILE A 6 -2.31 -24.58 -22.96
N ASN A 7 -2.62 -23.99 -24.12
CA ASN A 7 -2.14 -22.68 -24.50
C ASN A 7 -3.05 -21.61 -23.87
N TYR A 8 -2.59 -20.96 -22.81
CA TYR A 8 -3.37 -19.99 -22.01
C TYR A 8 -3.86 -18.78 -22.82
N SER A 9 -3.14 -18.40 -23.89
CA SER A 9 -3.61 -17.38 -24.83
C SER A 9 -4.88 -17.79 -25.59
N LEU A 10 -5.04 -19.09 -25.88
CA LEU A 10 -6.24 -19.61 -26.54
C LEU A 10 -7.42 -19.68 -25.56
N LEU A 11 -7.16 -19.99 -24.29
CA LEU A 11 -8.15 -20.02 -23.21
C LEU A 11 -8.71 -18.61 -22.91
N MET A 12 -7.83 -17.60 -22.90
CA MET A 12 -8.21 -16.19 -22.73
C MET A 12 -8.99 -15.63 -23.92
N LEU A 13 -8.63 -16.02 -25.15
CA LEU A 13 -9.41 -15.68 -26.35
C LEU A 13 -10.79 -16.34 -26.34
N LEU A 14 -10.91 -17.57 -25.85
CA LEU A 14 -12.19 -18.28 -25.70
C LEU A 14 -13.09 -17.62 -24.64
N LEU A 15 -12.51 -17.15 -23.53
CA LEU A 15 -13.22 -16.37 -22.50
C LEU A 15 -13.69 -15.00 -23.03
N LEU A 16 -12.86 -14.33 -23.83
CA LEU A 16 -13.24 -13.08 -24.52
C LEU A 16 -14.36 -13.28 -25.55
N PHE A 17 -14.35 -14.40 -26.29
CA PHE A 17 -15.44 -14.76 -27.21
C PHE A 17 -16.72 -15.20 -26.47
N LEU A 18 -16.61 -15.78 -25.27
CA LEU A 18 -17.75 -16.09 -24.40
C LEU A 18 -18.40 -14.82 -23.81
N VAL A 19 -17.60 -13.79 -23.51
CA VAL A 19 -18.12 -12.48 -23.04
C VAL A 19 -18.75 -11.69 -24.20
N MET A 20 -18.21 -11.78 -25.42
CA MET A 20 -18.78 -11.11 -26.60
C MET A 20 -19.93 -11.87 -27.28
N GLY A 21 -20.10 -13.17 -27.00
CA GLY A 21 -21.15 -14.03 -27.55
C GLY A 21 -22.46 -14.06 -26.75
N CYS A 22 -22.51 -13.43 -25.57
CA CYS A 22 -23.73 -13.33 -24.78
C CYS A 22 -24.70 -12.30 -25.39
N ASN A 23 -25.64 -12.84 -26.16
CA ASN A 23 -26.81 -12.20 -26.76
C ASN A 23 -27.63 -11.42 -25.70
N LEU A 24 -27.36 -10.12 -25.54
CA LEU A 24 -28.18 -9.19 -24.77
C LEU A 24 -29.50 -8.91 -25.51
N LYS A 25 -30.47 -9.83 -25.39
CA LYS A 25 -31.88 -9.48 -25.46
C LYS A 25 -32.36 -9.14 -24.05
N SER A 26 -32.51 -7.84 -23.82
CA SER A 26 -33.19 -7.24 -22.67
C SER A 26 -34.59 -7.86 -22.47
N PRO A 27 -34.96 -8.34 -21.28
CA PRO A 27 -36.34 -8.37 -20.87
C PRO A 27 -36.73 -6.96 -20.40
N GLU A 28 -37.79 -6.45 -21.02
CA GLU A 28 -38.41 -5.16 -20.74
C GLU A 28 -38.58 -4.88 -19.24
N VAL A 29 -38.18 -3.67 -18.87
CA VAL A 29 -38.51 -3.03 -17.60
C VAL A 29 -40.03 -3.00 -17.45
N THR A 30 -40.56 -3.88 -16.61
CA THR A 30 -41.89 -3.72 -16.03
C THR A 30 -41.74 -3.10 -14.65
N VAL A 31 -42.28 -1.89 -14.55
CA VAL A 31 -42.47 -1.12 -13.33
C VAL A 31 -43.20 -2.01 -12.31
N TYR A 32 -42.50 -2.47 -11.27
CA TYR A 32 -43.16 -3.15 -10.16
C TYR A 32 -43.91 -2.13 -9.30
N GLY A 33 -45.22 -2.35 -9.25
CA GLY A 33 -46.21 -1.47 -8.67
C GLY A 33 -46.23 -1.45 -7.14
N LYS A 34 -46.92 -0.42 -6.67
CA LYS A 34 -47.16 0.04 -5.29
C LYS A 34 -47.86 -0.94 -4.32
N ASP A 35 -48.00 -2.22 -4.67
CA ASP A 35 -48.89 -3.15 -3.94
C ASP A 35 -48.23 -4.51 -3.62
N ASP A 36 -46.94 -4.52 -3.26
CA ASP A 36 -46.30 -5.70 -2.65
C ASP A 36 -46.62 -5.78 -1.14
N PRO A 37 -47.30 -6.83 -0.66
CA PRO A 37 -47.62 -7.02 0.76
C PRO A 37 -46.38 -7.15 1.66
N PHE A 38 -45.26 -7.65 1.14
CA PHE A 38 -44.00 -7.85 1.88
C PHE A 38 -43.28 -6.51 2.12
N MET A 39 -43.43 -5.55 1.20
CA MET A 39 -42.90 -4.19 1.35
C MET A 39 -43.73 -3.34 2.32
N ARG A 40 -45.03 -3.62 2.48
CA ARG A 40 -45.89 -2.93 3.46
C ARG A 40 -45.53 -3.24 4.91
N ASP A 41 -45.00 -4.44 5.16
CA ASP A 41 -44.60 -4.87 6.50
C ASP A 41 -43.16 -4.45 6.84
N LEU A 42 -42.28 -4.28 5.86
CA LEU A 42 -40.91 -3.77 6.07
C LEU A 42 -40.87 -2.26 6.41
N PHE A 43 -41.80 -1.47 5.86
CA PHE A 43 -41.95 -0.04 6.18
C PHE A 43 -42.85 0.25 7.40
N LYS A 44 -43.41 -0.80 8.02
CA LYS A 44 -44.23 -0.69 9.24
C LYS A 44 -43.44 -0.88 10.54
N VAL A 45 -42.21 -1.39 10.46
CA VAL A 45 -41.29 -1.38 11.62
C VAL A 45 -40.73 0.02 11.73
N SER A 46 -41.54 0.88 12.34
CA SER A 46 -41.31 2.28 12.57
C SER A 46 -40.06 2.49 13.42
N LEU A 47 -39.12 3.29 12.89
CA LEU A 47 -38.03 3.92 13.65
C LEU A 47 -38.56 4.89 14.73
N GLU A 48 -39.88 5.08 14.86
CA GLU A 48 -40.52 5.93 15.86
C GLU A 48 -40.86 5.20 17.18
N ASP A 49 -40.98 3.86 17.19
CA ASP A 49 -41.52 3.15 18.38
C ASP A 49 -40.48 2.79 19.45
N ASP A 50 -39.19 2.64 19.09
CA ASP A 50 -38.12 2.29 20.04
C ASP A 50 -37.36 3.53 20.58
N LEU A 51 -37.48 4.70 19.95
CA LEU A 51 -36.83 5.95 20.42
C LEU A 51 -37.63 6.69 21.50
N LEU A 52 -38.89 6.29 21.75
CA LEU A 52 -39.80 6.96 22.69
C LEU A 52 -39.93 6.28 24.06
N LYS A 53 -39.12 5.26 24.36
CA LYS A 53 -39.14 4.56 25.66
C LYS A 53 -37.77 4.56 26.34
N LEU A 54 -37.31 5.73 26.76
CA LEU A 54 -36.35 5.84 27.85
C LEU A 54 -36.97 6.68 28.98
N PRO A 55 -36.91 6.22 30.24
CA PRO A 55 -37.61 6.87 31.33
C PRO A 55 -36.99 8.23 31.64
N ILE A 56 -37.75 9.29 31.39
CA ILE A 56 -37.50 10.62 31.96
C ILE A 56 -38.05 10.59 33.39
N GLU A 57 -37.35 9.95 34.31
CA GLU A 57 -37.64 10.09 35.73
C GLU A 57 -36.36 10.36 36.51
N GLY A 58 -36.30 11.56 37.09
CA GLY A 58 -35.60 11.77 38.35
C GLY A 58 -34.42 12.74 38.35
N VAL A 59 -34.56 13.99 37.89
CA VAL A 59 -33.80 15.13 38.47
C VAL A 59 -34.59 16.43 38.30
N ILE A 60 -35.66 16.62 39.08
CA ILE A 60 -36.28 17.96 39.25
C ILE A 60 -36.21 18.32 40.73
N SER A 61 -35.25 19.17 41.07
CA SER A 61 -35.40 20.37 41.91
C SER A 61 -34.02 20.80 42.42
N GLY A 62 -33.55 21.96 41.95
CA GLY A 62 -32.39 22.65 42.52
C GLY A 62 -31.24 23.02 41.57
N ARG A 63 -31.26 22.62 40.29
CA ARG A 63 -30.14 22.85 39.34
C ARG A 63 -30.35 23.99 38.34
N GLU A 64 -31.56 24.52 38.23
CA GLU A 64 -32.01 25.43 37.17
C GLU A 64 -31.28 26.78 37.13
N GLN A 65 -30.82 27.32 38.27
CA GLN A 65 -30.13 28.62 38.29
C GLN A 65 -28.69 28.61 37.74
N SER A 66 -28.05 27.44 37.64
CA SER A 66 -26.64 27.30 37.26
C SER A 66 -26.41 27.03 35.76
N ILE A 67 -27.45 26.60 35.04
CA ILE A 67 -27.35 26.02 33.69
C ILE A 67 -27.20 27.13 32.63
N LEU A 68 -27.99 28.20 32.72
CA LEU A 68 -27.92 29.28 31.73
C LEU A 68 -26.74 30.21 31.88
N LYS A 69 -26.21 30.36 33.09
CA LYS A 69 -25.10 31.28 33.35
C LYS A 69 -23.86 30.85 32.55
N ARG A 70 -23.65 29.54 32.38
CA ARG A 70 -22.52 28.96 31.64
C ARG A 70 -22.70 28.98 30.11
N SER A 71 -23.91 28.73 29.61
CA SER A 71 -24.20 28.75 28.16
C SER A 71 -24.19 30.17 27.59
N VAL A 72 -24.56 31.16 28.42
CA VAL A 72 -24.56 32.58 28.08
C VAL A 72 -23.16 33.22 28.20
N GLU A 73 -22.34 32.82 29.18
CA GLU A 73 -20.97 33.34 29.38
C GLU A 73 -20.00 32.96 28.23
N GLU A 74 -20.21 31.82 27.56
CA GLU A 74 -19.40 31.41 26.38
C GLU A 74 -19.85 32.08 25.06
N GLY A 75 -20.97 32.82 25.09
CA GLY A 75 -21.48 33.62 23.99
C GLY A 75 -21.55 35.09 24.38
N ILE A 76 -20.39 35.73 24.58
CA ILE A 76 -20.16 37.18 24.75
C ILE A 76 -21.45 38.04 24.72
N ILE A 77 -21.96 38.39 25.90
CA ILE A 77 -22.88 39.52 26.14
C ILE A 77 -22.02 40.77 26.45
N GLY A 78 -22.36 41.99 26.04
CA GLY A 78 -23.56 42.41 25.31
C GLY A 78 -23.79 43.93 25.36
N GLU A 79 -25.01 44.32 25.04
CA GLU A 79 -25.65 45.53 25.57
C GLU A 79 -26.64 45.09 26.66
N HIS A 80 -26.55 45.69 27.84
CA HIS A 80 -27.51 45.46 28.91
C HIS A 80 -28.90 45.80 28.40
N MET A 81 -29.83 44.83 28.48
CA MET A 81 -31.24 45.02 28.17
C MET A 81 -31.76 46.31 28.81
N SER A 82 -32.36 47.20 28.01
CA SER A 82 -32.84 48.49 28.51
C SER A 82 -33.96 48.31 29.55
N ILE A 83 -34.15 49.31 30.42
CA ILE A 83 -35.21 49.28 31.45
C ILE A 83 -36.59 49.05 30.82
N GLU A 84 -36.83 49.59 29.63
CA GLU A 84 -38.09 49.42 28.90
C GLU A 84 -38.38 47.96 28.52
N PHE A 85 -37.36 47.21 28.07
CA PHE A 85 -37.50 45.76 27.83
C PHE A 85 -37.79 45.01 29.13
N VAL A 86 -37.13 45.35 30.22
CA VAL A 86 -37.34 44.71 31.53
C VAL A 86 -38.78 44.92 31.99
N ASP A 87 -39.28 46.15 31.90
CA ASP A 87 -40.67 46.51 32.27
C ASP A 87 -41.70 45.75 31.41
N LEU A 88 -41.47 45.63 30.10
CA LEU A 88 -42.34 44.85 29.21
C LEU A 88 -42.35 43.36 29.58
N LEU A 89 -41.17 42.78 29.82
CA LEU A 89 -41.05 41.36 30.18
C LEU A 89 -41.62 41.08 31.58
N ASP A 90 -41.51 42.02 32.52
CA ASP A 90 -42.19 41.96 33.82
C ASP A 90 -43.70 42.06 33.69
N ALA A 91 -44.21 42.94 32.82
CA ALA A 91 -45.65 43.01 32.51
C ALA A 91 -46.17 41.72 31.87
N PHE A 92 -45.31 41.00 31.13
CA PHE A 92 -45.64 39.68 30.60
C PHE A 92 -45.50 38.56 31.63
N ASN A 93 -44.93 38.84 32.82
CA ASN A 93 -44.59 37.86 33.85
C ASN A 93 -43.52 36.85 33.42
N VAL A 94 -42.55 37.30 32.62
CA VAL A 94 -41.42 36.50 32.15
C VAL A 94 -40.39 36.33 33.28
N SER A 95 -40.01 35.08 33.55
CA SER A 95 -39.02 34.76 34.59
C SER A 95 -37.64 35.36 34.28
N SER A 96 -36.77 35.48 35.30
CA SER A 96 -35.39 35.92 35.13
C SER A 96 -34.63 35.11 34.07
N GLU A 97 -35.01 33.85 33.93
CA GLU A 97 -34.43 32.92 32.98
C GLU A 97 -34.95 33.15 31.56
N GLY A 98 -36.26 33.40 31.40
CA GLY A 98 -36.84 33.83 30.14
C GLY A 98 -36.28 35.18 29.67
N LYS A 99 -35.97 36.10 30.58
CA LYS A 99 -35.33 37.38 30.24
C LYS A 99 -33.96 37.18 29.59
N LYS A 100 -33.14 36.24 30.08
CA LYS A 100 -31.86 35.92 29.45
C LYS A 100 -32.02 35.29 28.06
N VAL A 101 -33.08 34.52 27.82
CA VAL A 101 -33.40 34.01 26.48
C VAL A 101 -33.70 35.18 25.53
N ILE A 102 -34.46 36.18 25.98
CA ILE A 102 -34.71 37.39 25.20
C ILE A 102 -33.42 38.20 24.97
N GLU A 103 -32.54 38.28 25.96
CA GLU A 103 -31.22 38.90 25.82
C GLU A 103 -30.35 38.17 24.77
N TYR A 104 -30.37 36.84 24.78
CA TYR A 104 -29.72 36.02 23.76
C TYR A 104 -30.29 36.28 22.36
N PHE A 105 -31.62 36.40 22.22
CA PHE A 105 -32.24 36.78 20.96
C PHE A 105 -31.86 38.17 20.51
N LEU A 106 -31.83 39.14 21.42
CA LEU A 106 -31.45 40.51 21.13
C LEU A 106 -30.06 40.51 20.48
N GLY A 107 -29.09 39.82 21.07
CA GLY A 107 -27.73 39.68 20.51
C GLY A 107 -27.65 38.97 19.15
N ILE A 108 -28.67 38.21 18.74
CA ILE A 108 -28.77 37.59 17.42
C ILE A 108 -29.43 38.55 16.43
N VAL A 109 -30.64 39.03 16.74
CA VAL A 109 -31.49 39.75 15.81
C VAL A 109 -31.01 41.17 15.51
N THR A 110 -30.23 41.78 16.41
CA THR A 110 -29.61 43.11 16.19
C THR A 110 -28.20 43.03 15.61
N ASN A 111 -27.60 41.85 15.55
CA ASN A 111 -26.25 41.68 15.02
C ASN A 111 -26.27 41.37 13.52
N ALA A 112 -25.72 42.27 12.70
CA ALA A 112 -25.65 42.14 11.24
C ALA A 112 -24.66 41.06 10.76
N SER A 113 -23.73 40.60 11.61
CA SER A 113 -22.75 39.56 11.28
C SER A 113 -23.29 38.13 11.45
N ILE A 114 -24.53 37.97 11.92
CA ILE A 114 -25.19 36.67 12.09
C ILE A 114 -26.25 36.50 11.00
N GLY A 115 -26.29 35.32 10.37
CA GLY A 115 -27.23 35.02 9.27
C GLY A 115 -26.67 35.36 7.88
N ALA A 116 -27.54 35.37 6.88
CA ALA A 116 -27.22 35.82 5.53
C ALA A 116 -27.35 37.35 5.40
N GLU A 117 -26.71 37.96 4.41
CA GLU A 117 -26.83 39.42 4.15
C GLU A 117 -28.28 39.87 3.91
N SER A 118 -29.13 38.97 3.40
CA SER A 118 -30.56 39.22 3.18
C SER A 118 -31.42 39.10 4.44
N ASP A 119 -30.87 38.60 5.56
CA ASP A 119 -31.62 38.43 6.80
C ASP A 119 -31.81 39.78 7.51
N LYS A 120 -32.99 39.98 8.08
CA LYS A 120 -33.34 41.26 8.70
C LYS A 120 -32.50 41.50 9.95
N THR A 121 -31.90 42.68 10.04
CA THR A 121 -31.24 43.14 11.26
C THR A 121 -32.09 44.22 11.92
N TYR A 122 -32.61 43.90 13.10
CA TYR A 122 -33.48 44.77 13.85
C TYR A 122 -32.68 45.87 14.52
N GLN A 123 -33.26 47.07 14.58
CA GLN A 123 -32.90 48.03 15.62
C GLN A 123 -33.54 47.61 16.96
N ILE A 124 -32.97 48.06 18.07
CA ILE A 124 -33.43 47.66 19.42
C ILE A 124 -34.90 48.02 19.63
N GLU A 125 -35.31 49.21 19.22
CA GLU A 125 -36.68 49.71 19.34
C GLU A 125 -37.65 48.93 18.44
N GLU A 126 -37.18 48.46 17.29
CA GLU A 126 -37.96 47.65 16.36
C GLU A 126 -38.23 46.25 16.94
N PHE A 127 -37.21 45.65 17.56
CA PHE A 127 -37.36 44.37 18.24
C PHE A 127 -38.26 44.49 19.49
N TYR A 128 -38.17 45.60 20.23
CA TYR A 128 -39.08 45.89 21.34
C TYR A 128 -40.54 45.96 20.86
N GLY A 129 -40.80 46.69 19.77
CA GLY A 129 -42.10 46.78 19.13
C GLY A 129 -42.64 45.40 18.74
N LEU A 130 -41.80 44.56 18.14
CA LEU A 130 -42.15 43.18 17.78
C LEU A 130 -42.58 42.36 19.00
N LEU A 131 -41.83 42.38 20.11
CA LEU A 131 -42.20 41.64 21.33
C LEU A 131 -43.53 42.13 21.91
N ARG A 132 -43.78 43.44 21.90
CA ARG A 132 -45.04 44.03 22.33
C ARG A 132 -46.21 43.55 21.46
N ASP A 133 -46.03 43.55 20.14
CA ASP A 133 -47.06 43.21 19.17
C ASP A 133 -47.34 41.68 19.15
N LEU A 134 -46.35 40.85 19.45
CA LEU A 134 -46.51 39.41 19.69
C LEU A 134 -47.35 39.11 20.94
N GLY A 135 -47.21 39.93 21.98
CA GLY A 135 -47.89 39.77 23.26
C GLY A 135 -47.36 38.61 24.12
N SER A 136 -47.78 38.60 25.39
CA SER A 136 -47.23 37.69 26.41
C SER A 136 -47.28 36.21 26.01
N THR A 137 -48.42 35.71 25.52
CA THR A 137 -48.58 34.27 25.20
C THR A 137 -47.56 33.78 24.16
N ARG A 138 -47.34 34.55 23.10
CA ARG A 138 -46.43 34.15 22.02
C ARG A 138 -44.97 34.33 22.41
N VAL A 139 -44.66 35.38 23.20
CA VAL A 139 -43.32 35.56 23.79
C VAL A 139 -42.97 34.38 24.70
N HIS A 140 -43.91 33.88 25.50
CA HIS A 140 -43.70 32.65 26.29
C HIS A 140 -43.47 31.41 25.41
N GLY A 141 -44.20 31.27 24.31
CA GLY A 141 -43.99 30.18 23.35
C GLY A 141 -42.59 30.19 22.73
N ILE A 142 -42.10 31.37 22.35
CA ILE A 142 -40.73 31.57 21.83
C ILE A 142 -39.70 31.20 22.90
N ILE A 143 -39.85 31.72 24.12
CA ILE A 143 -38.95 31.45 25.24
C ILE A 143 -38.86 29.95 25.52
N GLY A 144 -40.00 29.28 25.68
CA GLY A 144 -40.04 27.85 25.98
C GLY A 144 -39.35 27.00 24.90
N SER A 145 -39.55 27.34 23.62
CA SER A 145 -38.94 26.61 22.51
C SER A 145 -37.40 26.70 22.52
N VAL A 146 -36.84 27.85 22.87
CA VAL A 146 -35.37 28.02 22.96
C VAL A 146 -34.81 27.39 24.23
N GLN A 147 -35.54 27.47 25.35
CA GLN A 147 -35.14 26.81 26.59
C GLN A 147 -34.93 25.31 26.37
N CYS A 148 -35.85 24.64 25.66
CA CYS A 148 -35.68 23.24 25.26
C CYS A 148 -34.37 22.99 24.48
N VAL A 149 -33.98 23.90 23.58
CA VAL A 149 -32.71 23.76 22.83
C VAL A 149 -31.50 23.91 23.76
N PHE A 150 -31.53 24.86 24.69
CA PHE A 150 -30.44 25.08 25.65
C PHE A 150 -30.24 23.91 26.60
N GLU A 151 -31.32 23.28 27.07
CA GLU A 151 -31.24 22.07 27.89
C GLU A 151 -30.53 20.94 27.15
N VAL A 152 -30.89 20.71 25.88
CA VAL A 152 -30.25 19.68 25.05
C VAL A 152 -28.80 20.04 24.72
N GLN A 153 -28.49 21.31 24.48
CA GLN A 153 -27.12 21.78 24.27
C GLN A 153 -26.23 21.50 25.48
N GLU A 154 -26.69 21.81 26.69
CA GLU A 154 -25.92 21.56 27.91
C GLU A 154 -25.78 20.06 28.20
N ALA A 155 -26.82 19.26 27.91
CA ALA A 155 -26.72 17.80 27.97
C ALA A 155 -25.67 17.27 26.98
N ALA A 156 -25.64 17.77 25.74
CA ALA A 156 -24.64 17.40 24.74
C ALA A 156 -23.23 17.81 25.16
N LYS A 157 -23.03 19.05 25.64
CA LYS A 157 -21.74 19.50 26.19
C LYS A 157 -21.28 18.64 27.36
N SER A 158 -22.19 18.31 28.27
CA SER A 158 -21.87 17.44 29.41
C SER A 158 -21.45 16.06 28.96
N ALA A 159 -22.13 15.47 27.97
CA ALA A 159 -21.76 14.19 27.40
C ALA A 159 -20.38 14.25 26.74
N ILE A 160 -20.10 15.30 25.93
CA ILE A 160 -18.78 15.49 25.29
C ILE A 160 -17.66 15.60 26.34
N ARG A 161 -17.89 16.32 27.46
CA ARG A 161 -16.89 16.46 28.53
C ARG A 161 -16.50 15.12 29.17
N ASN A 162 -17.41 14.16 29.18
CA ASN A 162 -17.19 12.84 29.79
C ASN A 162 -16.46 11.85 28.89
N ILE A 163 -16.19 12.20 27.63
CA ILE A 163 -15.38 11.38 26.71
C ILE A 163 -13.92 11.40 27.16
N ASN A 164 -13.26 10.23 27.24
CA ASN A 164 -11.86 10.14 27.61
C ASN A 164 -10.93 10.49 26.44
N SER A 165 -11.27 10.03 25.23
CA SER A 165 -10.52 10.32 23.99
C SER A 165 -10.53 11.81 23.68
N GLU A 166 -9.35 12.44 23.78
CA GLU A 166 -9.20 13.87 23.48
C GLU A 166 -9.48 14.16 22.00
N ARG A 167 -9.11 13.24 21.11
CA ARG A 167 -9.41 13.34 19.67
C ARG A 167 -10.92 13.40 19.42
N SER A 168 -11.67 12.45 19.98
CA SER A 168 -13.12 12.33 19.77
C SER A 168 -13.86 13.51 20.42
N LYS A 169 -13.40 13.94 21.61
CA LYS A 169 -13.88 15.13 22.30
C LYS A 169 -13.70 16.40 21.47
N GLN A 170 -12.51 16.63 20.92
CA GLN A 170 -12.25 17.80 20.07
C GLN A 170 -13.13 17.79 18.81
N ARG A 171 -13.24 16.64 18.14
CA ARG A 171 -14.08 16.48 16.94
C ARG A 171 -15.56 16.80 17.22
N LEU A 172 -16.13 16.27 18.30
CA LEU A 172 -17.52 16.57 18.67
C LEU A 172 -17.70 18.02 19.14
N ASN A 173 -16.71 18.62 19.80
CA ASN A 173 -16.74 20.04 20.16
C ASN A 173 -16.80 20.94 18.92
N VAL A 174 -16.00 20.66 17.88
CA VAL A 174 -16.05 21.40 16.61
C VAL A 174 -17.46 21.30 15.99
N LEU A 175 -17.99 20.07 15.87
CA LEU A 175 -19.34 19.85 15.34
C LEU A 175 -20.40 20.56 16.19
N PHE A 176 -20.29 20.51 17.51
CA PHE A 176 -21.19 21.20 18.44
C PHE A 176 -21.17 22.71 18.20
N MET A 177 -19.99 23.32 18.10
CA MET A 177 -19.85 24.76 17.85
C MET A 177 -20.41 25.17 16.48
N GLU A 178 -20.17 24.37 15.44
CA GLU A 178 -20.78 24.59 14.12
C GLU A 178 -22.32 24.56 14.18
N ARG A 179 -22.90 23.63 14.96
CA ARG A 179 -24.36 23.56 15.16
C ARG A 179 -24.89 24.73 15.95
N VAL A 180 -24.18 25.20 16.97
CA VAL A 180 -24.54 26.43 17.70
C VAL A 180 -24.59 27.63 16.75
N GLN A 181 -23.58 27.80 15.90
CA GLN A 181 -23.57 28.93 14.96
C GLN A 181 -24.68 28.80 13.90
N ARG A 182 -24.91 27.59 13.37
CA ARG A 182 -26.02 27.36 12.44
C ARG A 182 -27.37 27.66 13.07
N TYR A 183 -27.58 27.23 14.31
CA TYR A 183 -28.79 27.52 15.05
C TYR A 183 -29.00 29.04 15.21
N LYS A 184 -27.97 29.81 15.56
CA LYS A 184 -28.05 31.29 15.60
C LYS A 184 -28.48 31.89 14.27
N SER A 185 -27.90 31.44 13.16
CA SER A 185 -28.29 31.89 11.82
C SER A 185 -29.72 31.50 11.44
N ASP A 186 -30.18 30.32 11.84
CA ASP A 186 -31.56 29.89 11.60
C ASP A 186 -32.57 30.69 12.45
N LEU A 187 -32.21 31.01 13.70
CA LEU A 187 -33.00 31.90 14.54
C LEU A 187 -33.10 33.29 13.90
N LYS A 188 -31.98 33.86 13.45
CA LYS A 188 -31.97 35.14 12.71
C LYS A 188 -32.93 35.10 11.53
N ARG A 189 -32.83 34.05 10.71
CA ARG A 189 -33.69 33.85 9.53
C ARG A 189 -35.17 33.73 9.87
N ALA A 190 -35.52 33.09 11.00
CA ALA A 190 -36.90 32.98 11.44
C ALA A 190 -37.52 34.35 11.76
N PHE A 191 -36.70 35.32 12.18
CA PHE A 191 -37.09 36.69 12.44
C PHE A 191 -36.95 37.61 11.22
N SER A 192 -36.57 37.11 10.03
CA SER A 192 -36.35 37.97 8.85
C SER A 192 -37.61 38.55 8.21
N VAL A 193 -38.80 38.41 8.82
CA VAL A 193 -40.08 38.88 8.27
C VAL A 193 -40.60 40.09 9.04
N PHE A 194 -41.46 40.91 8.42
CA PHE A 194 -41.91 42.18 8.98
C PHE A 194 -43.10 42.05 9.94
N GLU A 195 -44.00 41.09 9.69
CA GLU A 195 -45.23 40.94 10.47
C GLU A 195 -45.04 40.00 11.67
N ALA A 196 -45.54 40.42 12.84
CA ALA A 196 -45.38 39.69 14.10
C ALA A 196 -45.98 38.28 14.06
N ASP A 197 -47.16 38.12 13.45
CA ASP A 197 -47.83 36.82 13.28
C ASP A 197 -46.95 35.85 12.48
N GLU A 198 -46.39 36.32 11.36
CA GLU A 198 -45.57 35.51 10.47
C GLU A 198 -44.23 35.12 11.12
N VAL A 199 -43.61 36.03 11.88
CA VAL A 199 -42.40 35.73 12.67
C VAL A 199 -42.69 34.60 13.67
N TYR A 200 -43.79 34.70 14.42
CA TYR A 200 -44.15 33.67 15.39
C TYR A 200 -44.41 32.31 14.74
N GLU A 201 -45.22 32.27 13.68
CA GLU A 201 -45.54 31.02 12.98
C GLU A 201 -44.28 30.38 12.39
N ARG A 202 -43.41 31.16 11.75
CA ARG A 202 -42.15 30.66 11.18
C ARG A 202 -41.23 30.11 12.26
N PHE A 203 -41.12 30.82 13.38
CA PHE A 203 -40.30 30.42 14.50
C PHE A 203 -40.75 29.11 15.14
N ILE A 204 -42.05 28.98 15.43
CA ILE A 204 -42.63 27.78 16.03
C ILE A 204 -42.55 26.62 15.04
N ASN A 205 -42.85 26.83 13.76
CA ASN A 205 -42.74 25.78 12.73
C ASN A 205 -41.30 25.24 12.62
N TYR A 206 -40.28 26.10 12.71
CA TYR A 206 -38.88 25.66 12.74
C TYR A 206 -38.60 24.71 13.93
N HIS A 207 -39.07 25.05 15.14
CA HIS A 207 -38.81 24.26 16.34
C HIS A 207 -39.68 22.99 16.43
N SER A 208 -40.96 23.06 16.05
CA SER A 208 -41.90 21.93 16.07
C SER A 208 -41.47 20.80 15.14
N ASN A 209 -40.75 21.10 14.06
CA ASN A 209 -40.16 20.08 13.18
C ASN A 209 -38.82 19.50 13.71
N GLY A 210 -38.41 19.88 14.92
CA GLY A 210 -37.18 19.42 15.55
C GLY A 210 -35.89 19.99 14.96
N ASN A 211 -35.96 20.94 14.01
CA ASN A 211 -34.77 21.45 13.30
C ASN A 211 -33.73 22.08 14.24
N GLY A 212 -34.19 22.74 15.32
CA GLY A 212 -33.31 23.36 16.32
C GLY A 212 -32.75 22.38 17.37
N ILE A 213 -33.40 21.23 17.59
CA ILE A 213 -33.09 20.31 18.70
C ILE A 213 -32.37 19.05 18.20
N ASN A 214 -32.83 18.46 17.09
CA ASN A 214 -32.42 17.13 16.64
C ASN A 214 -30.91 17.01 16.46
N LYS A 215 -30.24 18.06 15.98
CA LYS A 215 -28.78 18.04 15.78
C LYS A 215 -27.98 18.02 17.07
N PHE A 216 -28.48 18.61 18.15
CA PHE A 216 -27.84 18.51 19.46
C PHE A 216 -28.14 17.16 20.13
N ILE A 217 -29.33 16.59 19.90
CA ILE A 217 -29.65 15.21 20.32
C ILE A 217 -28.71 14.21 19.63
N GLU A 218 -28.51 14.33 18.31
CA GLU A 218 -27.56 13.50 17.55
C GLU A 218 -26.16 13.56 18.18
N ILE A 219 -25.62 14.76 18.44
CA ILE A 219 -24.29 14.93 19.07
C ILE A 219 -24.24 14.32 20.47
N LYS A 220 -25.29 14.50 21.28
CA LYS A 220 -25.38 13.89 22.62
C LYS A 220 -25.33 12.36 22.52
N ASN A 221 -26.07 11.78 21.59
CA ASN A 221 -26.12 10.34 21.40
C ASN A 221 -24.79 9.80 20.86
N ASP A 222 -24.14 10.50 19.93
CA ASP A 222 -22.80 10.17 19.45
C ASP A 222 -21.79 10.15 20.61
N ALA A 223 -21.85 11.14 21.51
CA ALA A 223 -21.00 11.18 22.70
C ALA A 223 -21.23 9.96 23.62
N PHE A 224 -22.49 9.56 23.84
CA PHE A 224 -22.79 8.36 24.62
C PHE A 224 -22.28 7.08 23.97
N GLN A 225 -22.42 6.93 22.64
CA GLN A 225 -21.90 5.77 21.91
C GLN A 225 -20.37 5.67 22.04
N ILE A 226 -19.67 6.81 22.03
CA ILE A 226 -18.22 6.84 22.24
C ILE A 226 -17.87 6.43 23.67
N ILE A 227 -18.56 6.95 24.69
CA ILE A 227 -18.33 6.59 26.10
C ILE A 227 -18.52 5.09 26.32
N GLU A 228 -19.63 4.51 25.83
CA GLU A 228 -19.88 3.06 25.90
C GLU A 228 -18.78 2.25 25.18
N GLY A 229 -18.30 2.76 24.04
CA GLY A 229 -17.18 2.18 23.31
C GLY A 229 -15.86 2.20 24.07
N GLU A 230 -15.55 3.29 24.77
CA GLU A 230 -14.38 3.40 25.64
C GLU A 230 -14.46 2.47 26.85
N GLU A 231 -15.66 2.27 27.41
CA GLU A 231 -15.91 1.27 28.45
C GLU A 231 -15.64 -0.15 27.96
N LEU A 232 -16.07 -0.49 26.74
CA LEU A 232 -15.73 -1.76 26.09
C LEU A 232 -14.20 -1.95 25.95
N LEU A 233 -13.46 -0.91 25.58
CA LEU A 233 -11.99 -0.98 25.48
C LEU A 233 -11.31 -1.16 26.85
N SER A 234 -11.94 -0.70 27.93
CA SER A 234 -11.37 -0.75 29.29
C SER A 234 -11.28 -2.17 29.87
N VAL A 235 -12.16 -3.08 29.42
CA VAL A 235 -12.19 -4.48 29.88
C VAL A 235 -11.30 -5.41 29.06
N LEU A 236 -10.75 -4.92 27.93
CA LEU A 236 -9.84 -5.67 27.07
C LEU A 236 -8.39 -5.61 27.57
N THR A 237 -7.64 -6.67 27.29
CA THR A 237 -6.18 -6.67 27.47
C THR A 237 -5.51 -5.65 26.55
N GLU A 238 -4.25 -5.29 26.86
CA GLU A 238 -3.48 -4.34 26.05
C GLU A 238 -3.41 -4.75 24.57
N LYS A 239 -3.12 -6.02 24.28
CA LYS A 239 -3.08 -6.54 22.91
C LYS A 239 -4.43 -6.47 22.20
N GLU A 240 -5.51 -6.86 22.88
CA GLU A 240 -6.86 -6.82 22.32
C GLU A 240 -7.31 -5.39 22.03
N ARG A 241 -6.93 -4.45 22.90
CA ARG A 241 -7.17 -3.03 22.72
C ARG A 241 -6.43 -2.47 21.51
N GLU A 242 -5.14 -2.80 21.34
CA GLU A 242 -4.35 -2.39 20.18
C GLU A 242 -5.02 -2.77 18.85
N VAL A 243 -5.63 -3.97 18.78
CA VAL A 243 -6.38 -4.42 17.59
C VAL A 243 -7.57 -3.51 17.31
N LEU A 244 -8.43 -3.23 18.31
CA LEU A 244 -9.61 -2.39 18.10
C LEU A 244 -9.25 -0.93 17.85
N GLU A 245 -8.22 -0.41 18.52
CA GLU A 245 -7.73 0.95 18.28
C GLU A 245 -7.17 1.08 16.85
N TYR A 246 -6.45 0.07 16.37
CA TYR A 246 -6.00 0.04 14.98
C TYR A 246 -7.19 0.00 14.01
N MET A 247 -8.16 -0.89 14.22
CA MET A 247 -9.37 -0.94 13.39
C MET A 247 -10.11 0.41 13.39
N LEU A 248 -10.31 1.01 14.55
CA LEU A 248 -10.93 2.33 14.69
C LEU A 248 -10.16 3.38 13.90
N SER A 249 -8.82 3.38 13.99
CA SER A 249 -7.98 4.33 13.25
C SER A 249 -8.16 4.17 11.74
N VAL A 250 -8.20 2.94 11.24
CA VAL A 250 -8.38 2.59 9.83
C VAL A 250 -9.75 2.99 9.29
N VAL A 251 -10.84 2.69 10.02
CA VAL A 251 -12.20 2.96 9.53
C VAL A 251 -12.61 4.42 9.65
N THR A 252 -11.99 5.18 10.55
CA THR A 252 -12.26 6.61 10.75
C THR A 252 -11.36 7.52 9.91
N ASP A 253 -10.22 7.02 9.43
CA ASP A 253 -9.31 7.81 8.60
C ASP A 253 -9.86 7.99 7.17
N PRO A 254 -10.15 9.22 6.72
CA PRO A 254 -10.57 9.47 5.34
C PRO A 254 -9.48 9.16 4.30
N ASN A 255 -8.19 9.19 4.67
CA ASN A 255 -7.07 9.03 3.74
C ASN A 255 -6.72 7.57 3.45
N VAL A 256 -7.22 6.62 4.25
CA VAL A 256 -7.05 5.18 3.96
C VAL A 256 -7.85 4.85 2.71
N TYR A 257 -7.15 4.85 1.57
CA TYR A 257 -7.65 4.52 0.23
C TYR A 257 -8.87 5.38 -0.17
N GLU A 258 -8.61 6.62 -0.60
CA GLU A 258 -9.64 7.54 -1.06
C GLU A 258 -10.29 7.01 -2.35
N SER A 259 -11.48 6.43 -2.23
CA SER A 259 -12.33 6.09 -3.36
C SER A 259 -13.75 6.57 -3.09
N VAL A 260 -14.48 6.90 -4.16
CA VAL A 260 -15.88 7.38 -4.09
C VAL A 260 -16.82 6.40 -3.37
N TYR A 261 -16.40 5.13 -3.24
CA TYR A 261 -17.19 4.05 -2.68
C TYR A 261 -16.83 3.68 -1.23
N ILE A 262 -15.73 4.21 -0.69
CA ILE A 262 -15.22 3.84 0.65
C ILE A 262 -15.20 5.10 1.52
N LYS A 263 -16.31 5.35 2.21
CA LYS A 263 -16.45 6.50 3.12
C LYS A 263 -15.99 6.12 4.53
N SER A 264 -15.21 6.99 5.18
CA SER A 264 -14.90 6.82 6.59
C SER A 264 -16.15 6.98 7.46
N ILE A 265 -16.19 6.24 8.57
CA ILE A 265 -17.25 6.33 9.57
C ILE A 265 -16.79 7.17 10.76
N SER A 266 -17.73 7.61 11.60
CA SER A 266 -17.40 8.25 12.87
C SER A 266 -17.05 7.20 13.94
N ASP A 267 -16.34 7.64 14.97
CA ASP A 267 -16.02 6.84 16.16
C ASP A 267 -17.31 6.29 16.79
N ALA A 268 -18.35 7.13 16.90
CA ALA A 268 -19.67 6.75 17.39
C ALA A 268 -20.30 5.62 16.55
N GLN A 269 -20.27 5.75 15.22
CA GLN A 269 -20.77 4.70 14.32
C GLN A 269 -20.01 3.39 14.50
N PHE A 270 -18.68 3.44 14.63
CA PHE A 270 -17.88 2.24 14.86
C PHE A 270 -18.28 1.53 16.14
N TYR A 271 -18.36 2.25 17.26
CA TYR A 271 -18.75 1.66 18.54
C TYR A 271 -20.20 1.16 18.54
N HIS A 272 -21.12 1.88 17.88
CA HIS A 272 -22.49 1.42 17.69
C HIS A 272 -22.56 0.10 16.92
N TYR A 273 -21.74 -0.05 15.88
CA TYR A 273 -21.63 -1.30 15.12
C TYR A 273 -21.08 -2.44 15.96
N LEU A 274 -20.04 -2.22 16.76
CA LEU A 274 -19.52 -3.22 17.69
C LEU A 274 -20.58 -3.66 18.70
N LYS A 275 -21.32 -2.70 19.29
CA LYS A 275 -22.43 -3.00 20.21
C LYS A 275 -23.53 -3.84 19.54
N THR A 276 -23.82 -3.57 18.27
CA THR A 276 -24.82 -4.30 17.49
C THR A 276 -24.38 -5.74 17.19
N LEU A 277 -23.07 -5.99 17.06
CA LEU A 277 -22.52 -7.34 16.91
C LEU A 277 -22.62 -8.16 18.21
N GLY A 278 -22.45 -7.49 19.36
CA GLY A 278 -22.43 -8.11 20.67
C GLY A 278 -21.04 -8.63 21.06
N ASP A 279 -20.79 -8.69 22.37
CA ASP A 279 -19.46 -8.92 22.97
C ASP A 279 -18.78 -10.20 22.46
N ASP A 280 -19.52 -11.30 22.31
CA ASP A 280 -18.96 -12.58 21.87
C ASP A 280 -18.39 -12.51 20.46
N LYS A 281 -19.10 -11.86 19.53
CA LYS A 281 -18.62 -11.67 18.15
C LYS A 281 -17.47 -10.69 18.07
N VAL A 282 -17.49 -9.64 18.87
CA VAL A 282 -16.38 -8.67 18.94
C VAL A 282 -15.11 -9.36 19.45
N LYS A 283 -15.21 -10.19 20.49
CA LYS A 283 -14.08 -11.00 20.98
C LYS A 283 -13.53 -11.92 19.91
N GLU A 284 -14.39 -12.59 19.16
CA GLU A 284 -13.97 -13.47 18.07
C GLU A 284 -13.22 -12.69 16.98
N ILE A 285 -13.76 -11.55 16.54
CA ILE A 285 -13.07 -10.64 15.61
C ILE A 285 -11.68 -10.28 16.15
N ILE A 286 -11.58 -9.87 17.42
CA ILE A 286 -10.28 -9.52 18.01
C ILE A 286 -9.31 -10.71 17.95
N ILE A 287 -9.74 -11.92 18.30
CA ILE A 287 -8.89 -13.13 18.28
C ILE A 287 -8.32 -13.39 16.88
N TYR A 288 -9.16 -13.31 15.84
CA TYR A 288 -8.69 -13.48 14.46
C TYR A 288 -7.62 -12.44 14.11
N HIS A 289 -7.88 -11.18 14.43
CA HIS A 289 -6.98 -10.08 14.08
C HIS A 289 -5.69 -10.06 14.91
N LEU A 290 -5.70 -10.55 16.16
CA LEU A 290 -4.49 -10.72 16.97
C LEU A 290 -3.42 -11.57 16.27
N PHE A 291 -3.82 -12.61 15.53
CA PHE A 291 -2.88 -13.47 14.83
C PHE A 291 -2.04 -12.71 13.78
N PHE A 292 -2.65 -11.78 13.06
CA PHE A 292 -1.95 -10.89 12.14
C PHE A 292 -0.93 -10.01 12.87
N PHE A 293 -1.30 -9.39 13.99
CA PHE A 293 -0.38 -8.54 14.76
C PHE A 293 0.79 -9.30 15.38
N GLU A 294 0.56 -10.54 15.84
CA GLU A 294 1.64 -11.38 16.34
C GLU A 294 2.63 -11.76 15.22
N ARG A 295 2.12 -12.09 14.02
CA ARG A 295 2.97 -12.35 12.85
C ARG A 295 3.75 -11.10 12.45
N LEU A 296 3.09 -9.94 12.42
CA LEU A 296 3.70 -8.66 12.09
C LEU A 296 4.85 -8.31 13.06
N LYS A 297 4.67 -8.53 14.36
CA LYS A 297 5.72 -8.31 15.37
C LYS A 297 6.95 -9.19 15.12
N ASN A 298 6.74 -10.43 14.69
CA ASN A 298 7.84 -11.33 14.34
C ASN A 298 8.58 -10.85 13.10
N VAL A 299 7.85 -10.38 12.07
CA VAL A 299 8.44 -9.78 10.87
C VAL A 299 9.29 -8.56 11.24
N ASP A 300 8.73 -7.63 12.04
CA ASP A 300 9.44 -6.42 12.45
C ASP A 300 10.73 -6.74 13.23
N LYS A 301 10.69 -7.73 14.13
CA LYS A 301 11.88 -8.19 14.86
C LYS A 301 12.92 -8.74 13.89
N LEU A 302 12.51 -9.62 12.98
CA LEU A 302 13.39 -10.24 12.01
C LEU A 302 14.05 -9.22 11.09
N ILE A 303 13.28 -8.28 10.54
CA ILE A 303 13.78 -7.20 9.68
C ILE A 303 14.81 -6.35 10.42
N ASN A 304 14.62 -6.16 11.74
CA ASN A 304 15.58 -5.41 12.55
C ASN A 304 16.93 -6.11 12.71
N ASP A 305 16.94 -7.45 12.68
CA ASP A 305 18.15 -8.27 12.82
C ASP A 305 18.99 -8.33 11.52
N ILE A 306 18.41 -8.00 10.35
CA ILE A 306 19.10 -7.93 9.06
C ILE A 306 20.09 -6.77 9.03
N LYS A 307 21.34 -7.04 8.58
CA LYS A 307 22.42 -6.04 8.48
C LYS A 307 22.39 -5.27 7.16
N GLY A 308 21.98 -5.92 6.07
CA GLY A 308 21.88 -5.30 4.75
C GLY A 308 20.77 -4.24 4.67
N GLU A 309 21.13 -2.96 4.62
CA GLU A 309 20.14 -1.86 4.64
C GLU A 309 19.21 -1.84 3.42
N ASN A 310 19.70 -2.18 2.22
CA ASN A 310 18.87 -2.24 1.01
C ASN A 310 17.80 -3.34 1.12
N LEU A 311 18.20 -4.55 1.53
CA LEU A 311 17.29 -5.68 1.76
C LEU A 311 16.27 -5.36 2.86
N LYS A 312 16.73 -4.73 3.94
CA LYS A 312 15.88 -4.26 5.03
C LYS A 312 14.82 -3.27 4.55
N GLN A 313 15.19 -2.33 3.69
CA GLN A 313 14.23 -1.37 3.10
C GLN A 313 13.24 -2.04 2.16
N GLN A 314 13.70 -3.02 1.36
CA GLN A 314 12.81 -3.80 0.49
C GLN A 314 11.75 -4.55 1.31
N LEU A 315 12.15 -5.30 2.34
CA LEU A 315 11.19 -6.03 3.17
C LEU A 315 10.23 -5.08 3.91
N LYS A 316 10.71 -3.92 4.37
CA LYS A 316 9.83 -2.90 4.96
C LYS A 316 8.76 -2.41 3.98
N TYR A 317 9.15 -2.19 2.72
CA TYR A 317 8.20 -1.81 1.67
C TYR A 317 7.14 -2.90 1.47
N GLU A 318 7.54 -4.17 1.41
CA GLU A 318 6.59 -5.30 1.28
C GLU A 318 5.65 -5.42 2.50
N VAL A 319 6.16 -5.19 3.71
CA VAL A 319 5.35 -5.11 4.93
C VAL A 319 4.33 -3.97 4.87
N ASP A 320 4.74 -2.79 4.41
CA ASP A 320 3.86 -1.63 4.30
C ASP A 320 2.76 -1.86 3.24
N GLU A 321 3.09 -2.47 2.10
CA GLU A 321 2.11 -2.91 1.10
C GLU A 321 1.12 -3.94 1.67
N CYS A 322 1.60 -4.91 2.45
CA CYS A 322 0.74 -5.87 3.16
C CYS A 322 -0.20 -5.17 4.14
N LYS A 323 0.32 -4.27 4.98
CA LYS A 323 -0.46 -3.47 5.95
C LYS A 323 -1.52 -2.62 5.28
N ASN A 324 -1.21 -2.02 4.12
CA ASN A 324 -2.15 -1.20 3.37
C ASN A 324 -3.32 -2.02 2.85
N ARG A 325 -3.04 -3.19 2.25
CA ARG A 325 -4.10 -4.12 1.78
C ARG A 325 -4.94 -4.65 2.93
N TYR A 326 -4.31 -5.02 4.05
CA TYR A 326 -5.01 -5.43 5.27
C TYR A 326 -5.92 -4.32 5.83
N SER A 327 -5.42 -3.09 5.91
CA SER A 327 -6.22 -1.93 6.35
C SER A 327 -7.48 -1.77 5.49
N LEU A 328 -7.36 -1.93 4.17
CA LEU A 328 -8.50 -1.86 3.25
C LEU A 328 -9.54 -2.95 3.54
N SER A 329 -9.07 -4.17 3.85
CA SER A 329 -9.94 -5.30 4.22
C SER A 329 -10.73 -5.05 5.50
N ILE A 330 -10.14 -4.34 6.46
CA ILE A 330 -10.82 -3.92 7.70
C ILE A 330 -11.81 -2.81 7.40
N LYS A 331 -11.46 -1.84 6.54
CA LYS A 331 -12.29 -0.66 6.28
C LYS A 331 -13.56 -1.00 5.51
N ARG A 332 -13.44 -1.82 4.47
CA ARG A 332 -14.51 -2.08 3.49
C ARG A 332 -15.84 -2.57 4.10
N PRO A 333 -15.87 -3.52 5.05
CA PRO A 333 -17.11 -4.01 5.65
C PRO A 333 -17.94 -2.91 6.33
N PHE A 334 -17.27 -1.94 6.95
CA PHE A 334 -17.93 -0.83 7.65
C PHE A 334 -18.46 0.26 6.72
N CYS A 335 -18.04 0.28 5.46
CA CYS A 335 -18.45 1.28 4.48
C CYS A 335 -19.72 0.91 3.70
N HIS A 336 -20.22 -0.33 3.83
CA HIS A 336 -21.43 -0.76 3.14
C HIS A 336 -22.67 -0.11 3.76
N LEU A 337 -23.48 0.54 2.93
CA LEU A 337 -24.79 1.08 3.29
C LEU A 337 -25.89 0.28 2.58
N PRO A 338 -26.89 -0.26 3.31
CA PRO A 338 -27.05 -0.23 4.77
C PRO A 338 -26.00 -1.10 5.49
N PHE A 339 -25.71 -0.76 6.75
CA PHE A 339 -24.87 -1.60 7.63
C PHE A 339 -25.57 -2.94 7.88
N VAL A 340 -24.87 -4.04 7.61
CA VAL A 340 -25.38 -5.39 7.84
C VAL A 340 -24.43 -6.10 8.82
N PRO A 341 -24.82 -6.28 10.11
CA PRO A 341 -23.93 -6.80 11.14
C PRO A 341 -23.33 -8.18 10.79
N THR A 342 -24.13 -9.07 10.19
CA THR A 342 -23.67 -10.40 9.80
C THR A 342 -22.57 -10.35 8.74
N VAL A 343 -22.70 -9.47 7.73
CA VAL A 343 -21.69 -9.28 6.69
C VAL A 343 -20.39 -8.74 7.27
N VAL A 344 -20.47 -7.79 8.21
CA VAL A 344 -19.28 -7.24 8.86
C VAL A 344 -18.55 -8.31 9.66
N TYR A 345 -19.27 -9.05 10.49
CA TYR A 345 -18.71 -10.16 11.25
C TYR A 345 -18.07 -11.20 10.31
N GLU A 346 -18.80 -11.71 9.32
CA GLU A 346 -18.30 -12.74 8.39
C GLU A 346 -17.09 -12.26 7.60
N THR A 347 -17.04 -10.98 7.20
CA THR A 347 -15.88 -10.48 6.44
C THR A 347 -14.64 -10.35 7.30
N LEU A 348 -14.80 -9.90 8.55
CA LEU A 348 -13.69 -9.74 9.50
C LEU A 348 -13.17 -11.09 10.04
N THR A 349 -14.00 -12.15 10.07
CA THR A 349 -13.58 -13.48 10.58
C THR A 349 -13.24 -14.50 9.49
N ASN A 350 -13.91 -14.50 8.32
CA ASN A 350 -13.78 -15.60 7.34
C ASN A 350 -12.99 -15.27 6.07
N PHE A 351 -13.06 -14.05 5.54
CA PHE A 351 -12.71 -13.81 4.12
C PHE A 351 -11.39 -13.09 3.85
N GLY A 352 -10.80 -12.39 4.82
CA GLY A 352 -9.65 -11.52 4.55
C GLY A 352 -8.34 -11.93 5.21
N ILE A 353 -8.37 -12.40 6.45
CA ILE A 353 -7.15 -12.36 7.27
C ILE A 353 -6.07 -13.37 6.87
N HIS A 354 -6.47 -14.54 6.36
CA HIS A 354 -5.53 -15.59 5.97
C HIS A 354 -4.58 -15.13 4.87
N GLU A 355 -5.07 -14.43 3.85
CA GLU A 355 -4.24 -13.89 2.77
C GLU A 355 -3.16 -12.95 3.30
N TYR A 356 -3.50 -12.10 4.28
CA TYR A 356 -2.54 -11.13 4.84
C TYR A 356 -1.55 -11.80 5.80
N VAL A 357 -1.99 -12.81 6.54
CA VAL A 357 -1.09 -13.61 7.37
C VAL A 357 -0.13 -14.43 6.52
N ASP A 358 -0.60 -15.02 5.42
CA ASP A 358 0.23 -15.76 4.46
C ASP A 358 1.24 -14.81 3.81
N CYS A 359 0.81 -13.60 3.42
CA CYS A 359 1.72 -12.56 2.93
C CYS A 359 2.81 -12.20 3.95
N LEU A 360 2.48 -12.01 5.24
CA LEU A 360 3.49 -11.82 6.29
C LEU A 360 4.36 -13.08 6.51
N GLY A 361 3.80 -14.27 6.27
CA GLY A 361 4.52 -15.53 6.30
C GLY A 361 5.59 -15.61 5.22
N GLU A 362 5.25 -15.24 3.99
CA GLU A 362 6.20 -15.16 2.88
C GLU A 362 7.33 -14.18 3.19
N ILE A 363 7.02 -13.00 3.72
CA ILE A 363 8.03 -11.99 4.11
C ILE A 363 8.94 -12.53 5.23
N LEU A 364 8.40 -13.29 6.19
CA LEU A 364 9.20 -13.96 7.21
C LEU A 364 10.16 -14.97 6.59
N ASP A 365 9.67 -15.85 5.73
CA ASP A 365 10.49 -16.88 5.08
C ASP A 365 11.63 -16.25 4.25
N GLN A 366 11.33 -15.16 3.53
CA GLN A 366 12.33 -14.38 2.79
C GLN A 366 13.41 -13.81 3.72
N GLY A 367 12.99 -13.18 4.81
CA GLY A 367 13.90 -12.55 5.75
C GLY A 367 14.73 -13.56 6.56
N GLU A 368 14.17 -14.73 6.88
CA GLU A 368 14.93 -15.85 7.47
C GLU A 368 16.01 -16.33 6.50
N GLY A 369 15.68 -16.46 5.21
CA GLY A 369 16.67 -16.79 4.17
C GLY A 369 17.83 -15.79 4.09
N ILE A 370 17.55 -14.49 4.26
CA ILE A 370 18.58 -13.43 4.30
C ILE A 370 19.45 -13.55 5.56
N LEU A 371 18.85 -13.75 6.74
CA LEU A 371 19.63 -13.90 7.97
C LEU A 371 20.54 -15.14 7.94
N GLU A 372 20.07 -16.24 7.37
CA GLU A 372 20.89 -17.43 7.22
C GLU A 372 22.02 -17.22 6.20
N SER A 373 21.78 -16.50 5.10
CA SER A 373 22.86 -16.19 4.16
C SER A 373 23.91 -15.26 4.77
N GLU A 374 23.52 -14.27 5.57
CA GLU A 374 24.47 -13.43 6.30
C GLU A 374 25.40 -14.26 7.21
N LYS A 375 24.91 -15.36 7.79
CA LYS A 375 25.75 -16.29 8.56
C LYS A 375 26.68 -17.10 7.65
N LEU A 376 26.20 -17.55 6.49
CA LEU A 376 27.00 -18.28 5.51
C LEU A 376 28.18 -17.42 5.03
N TYR A 377 27.93 -16.15 4.73
CA TYR A 377 28.95 -15.19 4.27
C TYR A 377 30.10 -15.00 5.25
N VAL A 378 29.88 -15.14 6.56
CA VAL A 378 30.95 -15.06 7.59
C VAL A 378 32.03 -16.11 7.35
N TRP A 379 31.68 -17.27 6.80
CA TRP A 379 32.61 -18.37 6.53
C TRP A 379 33.34 -18.26 5.20
N LEU A 380 32.93 -17.32 4.34
CA LEU A 380 33.55 -17.06 3.04
C LEU A 380 34.62 -15.98 3.18
N SER A 381 35.75 -16.19 2.52
CA SER A 381 36.78 -15.18 2.28
C SER A 381 36.30 -14.07 1.35
N ASP A 382 37.00 -12.95 1.33
CA ASP A 382 36.63 -11.82 0.46
C ASP A 382 36.63 -12.18 -1.02
N ASP A 383 37.51 -13.10 -1.46
CA ASP A 383 37.54 -13.55 -2.85
C ASP A 383 36.40 -14.52 -3.16
N GLU A 384 36.06 -15.44 -2.23
CA GLU A 384 34.87 -16.30 -2.35
C GLU A 384 33.57 -15.47 -2.41
N ARG A 385 33.47 -14.39 -1.62
CA ARG A 385 32.33 -13.48 -1.65
C ARG A 385 32.18 -12.77 -2.99
N LYS A 386 33.28 -12.32 -3.61
CA LYS A 386 33.22 -11.72 -4.95
C LYS A 386 32.66 -12.67 -6.00
N VAL A 387 32.95 -13.97 -5.89
CA VAL A 387 32.38 -14.98 -6.80
C VAL A 387 30.88 -15.12 -6.56
N ILE A 388 30.44 -15.15 -5.31
CA ILE A 388 29.02 -15.18 -4.99
C ILE A 388 28.32 -13.91 -5.49
N GLU A 389 28.89 -12.74 -5.29
CA GLU A 389 28.37 -11.47 -5.81
C GLU A 389 28.28 -11.48 -7.35
N TYR A 390 29.29 -12.05 -8.03
CA TYR A 390 29.25 -12.23 -9.48
C TYR A 390 28.08 -13.12 -9.92
N ILE A 391 27.90 -14.28 -9.28
CA ILE A 391 26.78 -15.19 -9.57
C ILE A 391 25.45 -14.49 -9.29
N GLN A 392 25.33 -13.86 -8.12
CA GLN A 392 24.15 -13.14 -7.69
C GLN A 392 23.74 -12.11 -8.75
N ASN A 393 24.65 -11.23 -9.14
CA ASN A 393 24.40 -10.20 -10.15
C ASN A 393 23.85 -10.79 -11.45
N ILE A 394 24.35 -11.96 -11.88
CA ILE A 394 23.86 -12.63 -13.09
C ILE A 394 22.44 -13.16 -12.91
N VAL A 395 22.19 -13.88 -11.82
CA VAL A 395 20.91 -14.58 -11.63
C VAL A 395 19.77 -13.63 -11.26
N THR A 396 20.09 -12.49 -10.65
CA THR A 396 19.13 -11.43 -10.30
C THR A 396 18.90 -10.42 -11.43
N ASP A 397 19.75 -10.37 -12.46
CA ASP A 397 19.60 -9.41 -13.56
C ASP A 397 18.42 -9.81 -14.48
N PRO A 398 17.38 -8.98 -14.64
CA PRO A 398 16.23 -9.29 -15.49
C PRO A 398 16.51 -9.31 -16.99
N TYR A 399 17.64 -8.74 -17.46
CA TYR A 399 17.98 -8.66 -18.87
C TYR A 399 18.75 -9.89 -19.38
N ILE A 400 19.38 -10.65 -18.48
CA ILE A 400 20.03 -11.92 -18.84
C ILE A 400 18.96 -13.00 -19.02
N GLY A 401 19.00 -13.75 -20.13
CA GLY A 401 18.07 -14.86 -20.37
C GLY A 401 16.64 -14.47 -20.79
N LEU A 402 16.41 -13.18 -21.10
CA LEU A 402 15.11 -12.69 -21.56
C LEU A 402 14.62 -13.39 -22.84
N GLU A 403 15.54 -13.71 -23.76
CA GLU A 403 15.21 -14.41 -25.01
C GLU A 403 14.81 -15.88 -24.79
N GLU A 404 15.16 -16.45 -23.64
CA GLU A 404 14.88 -17.84 -23.28
C GLU A 404 13.72 -18.00 -22.27
N ASP A 405 13.03 -16.91 -21.94
CA ASP A 405 11.92 -16.89 -20.97
C ASP A 405 12.35 -17.40 -19.56
N LEU A 406 13.62 -17.16 -19.19
CA LEU A 406 14.15 -17.53 -17.88
C LEU A 406 13.70 -16.55 -16.81
N GLY A 407 13.28 -17.08 -15.66
CA GLY A 407 12.82 -16.28 -14.53
C GLY A 407 13.92 -15.40 -13.92
N VAL A 408 13.51 -14.35 -13.22
CA VAL A 408 14.41 -13.58 -12.33
C VAL A 408 14.53 -14.35 -11.03
N CYS A 409 15.76 -14.75 -10.66
CA CYS A 409 16.00 -15.30 -9.34
C CYS A 409 16.03 -14.14 -8.35
N PHE A 410 14.97 -13.98 -7.55
CA PHE A 410 14.96 -12.97 -6.50
C PHE A 410 16.07 -13.22 -5.48
N GLU A 411 16.61 -12.15 -4.92
CA GLU A 411 17.78 -12.20 -4.02
C GLU A 411 17.57 -13.15 -2.81
N TYR A 412 16.37 -13.16 -2.22
CA TYR A 412 16.04 -14.10 -1.14
C TYR A 412 16.03 -15.56 -1.61
N LYS A 413 15.56 -15.84 -2.85
CA LYS A 413 15.53 -17.19 -3.42
C LYS A 413 16.95 -17.68 -3.67
N PHE A 414 17.82 -16.81 -4.18
CA PHE A 414 19.24 -17.09 -4.33
C PHE A 414 19.87 -17.49 -2.99
N PHE A 415 19.65 -16.70 -1.94
CA PHE A 415 20.18 -16.98 -0.61
C PHE A 415 19.62 -18.23 0.04
N SER A 416 18.31 -18.50 -0.12
CA SER A 416 17.69 -19.73 0.36
C SER A 416 18.29 -20.96 -0.33
N LEU A 417 18.59 -20.88 -1.63
CA LEU A 417 19.22 -21.98 -2.36
C LEU A 417 20.63 -22.26 -1.83
N LEU A 418 21.46 -21.22 -1.68
CA LEU A 418 22.81 -21.38 -1.11
C LEU A 418 22.77 -22.02 0.29
N ASN A 419 21.82 -21.61 1.13
CA ASN A 419 21.67 -22.17 2.46
C ASN A 419 21.25 -23.65 2.42
N SER A 420 20.38 -24.03 1.48
CA SER A 420 19.90 -25.41 1.34
C SER A 420 20.99 -26.40 0.90
N GLU A 421 22.00 -25.93 0.16
CA GLU A 421 23.17 -26.73 -0.24
C GLU A 421 24.16 -26.89 0.93
N GLY A 422 24.32 -25.85 1.75
CA GLY A 422 25.29 -25.83 2.84
C GLY A 422 26.70 -25.39 2.41
N ILE A 423 27.53 -25.00 3.40
CA ILE A 423 28.78 -24.27 3.15
C ILE A 423 29.79 -25.04 2.29
N ASP A 424 29.89 -26.36 2.43
CA ASP A 424 30.87 -27.16 1.69
C ASP A 424 30.52 -27.25 0.20
N ASP A 425 29.24 -27.45 -0.12
CA ASP A 425 28.75 -27.46 -1.50
C ASP A 425 28.79 -26.05 -2.10
N VAL A 426 28.47 -25.00 -1.33
CA VAL A 426 28.66 -23.61 -1.78
C VAL A 426 30.13 -23.32 -2.10
N ARG A 427 31.10 -23.79 -1.31
CA ARG A 427 32.52 -23.66 -1.65
C ARG A 427 32.91 -24.44 -2.90
N ARG A 428 32.37 -25.64 -3.10
CA ARG A 428 32.59 -26.41 -4.34
C ARG A 428 32.06 -25.64 -5.56
N MET A 429 30.85 -25.10 -5.46
CA MET A 429 30.26 -24.23 -6.48
C MET A 429 31.15 -23.01 -6.76
N ILE A 430 31.60 -22.30 -5.72
CA ILE A 430 32.50 -21.14 -5.86
C ILE A 430 33.78 -21.51 -6.59
N ASN A 431 34.43 -22.62 -6.22
CA ASN A 431 35.66 -23.08 -6.87
C ASN A 431 35.43 -23.40 -8.36
N ASN A 432 34.32 -24.03 -8.70
CA ASN A 432 33.95 -24.36 -10.07
C ASN A 432 33.74 -23.10 -10.92
N VAL A 433 32.98 -22.11 -10.41
CA VAL A 433 32.77 -20.83 -11.11
C VAL A 433 34.08 -20.04 -11.20
N GLN A 434 34.87 -20.01 -10.12
CA GLN A 434 36.16 -19.32 -10.08
C GLN A 434 37.13 -19.87 -11.13
N MET A 435 37.15 -21.19 -11.37
CA MET A 435 37.97 -21.81 -12.41
C MET A 435 37.65 -21.25 -13.80
N VAL A 436 36.37 -21.13 -14.14
CA VAL A 436 35.92 -20.55 -15.42
C VAL A 436 36.29 -19.07 -15.50
N LEU A 437 36.08 -18.30 -14.43
CA LEU A 437 36.41 -16.88 -14.38
C LEU A 437 37.91 -16.61 -14.56
N VAL A 438 38.78 -17.40 -13.93
CA VAL A 438 40.23 -17.30 -14.11
C VAL A 438 40.61 -17.57 -15.57
N LEU A 439 40.05 -18.62 -16.18
CA LEU A 439 40.33 -18.95 -17.57
C LEU A 439 39.86 -17.85 -18.54
N LEU A 440 38.68 -17.27 -18.30
CA LEU A 440 38.19 -16.12 -19.06
C LEU A 440 39.14 -14.92 -18.94
N GLN A 441 39.57 -14.56 -17.73
CA GLN A 441 40.48 -13.43 -17.49
C GLN A 441 41.86 -13.63 -18.12
N GLU A 442 42.44 -14.83 -18.02
CA GLU A 442 43.70 -15.15 -18.68
C GLU A 442 43.59 -15.03 -20.20
N THR A 443 42.50 -15.52 -20.78
CA THR A 443 42.26 -15.47 -22.22
C THR A 443 42.04 -14.04 -22.70
N ASP A 444 41.32 -13.22 -21.95
CA ASP A 444 41.10 -11.80 -22.23
C ASP A 444 42.43 -11.03 -22.33
N ARG A 445 43.32 -11.22 -21.33
CA ARG A 445 44.67 -10.62 -21.32
C ARG A 445 45.53 -11.08 -22.50
N LEU A 446 45.46 -12.36 -22.86
CA LEU A 446 46.19 -12.87 -24.03
C LEU A 446 45.69 -12.26 -25.33
N ILE A 447 44.38 -12.05 -25.47
CA ILE A 447 43.81 -11.40 -26.64
C ILE A 447 44.33 -9.95 -26.77
N ASP A 448 44.45 -9.21 -25.66
CA ASP A 448 45.01 -7.85 -25.65
C ASP A 448 46.44 -7.77 -26.21
N ASP A 449 47.21 -8.85 -26.08
CA ASP A 449 48.58 -8.96 -26.58
C ASP A 449 48.65 -9.32 -28.08
N VAL A 450 47.55 -9.73 -28.72
CA VAL A 450 47.53 -10.13 -30.14
C VAL A 450 47.70 -8.91 -31.06
N SER A 451 48.84 -8.75 -31.73
CA SER A 451 49.15 -7.57 -32.55
C SER A 451 48.18 -7.34 -33.72
N LYS A 452 47.64 -8.42 -34.30
CA LYS A 452 46.77 -8.37 -35.47
C LYS A 452 45.37 -7.90 -35.10
N LYS A 453 45.06 -6.64 -35.39
CA LYS A 453 43.79 -5.98 -35.03
C LYS A 453 42.52 -6.75 -35.44
N LEU A 454 42.48 -7.31 -36.65
CA LEU A 454 41.29 -8.07 -37.11
C LEU A 454 41.13 -9.40 -36.37
N LEU A 455 42.23 -10.12 -36.13
CA LEU A 455 42.23 -11.36 -35.35
C LEU A 455 41.83 -11.09 -33.90
N ARG A 456 42.47 -10.09 -33.26
CA ARG A 456 42.13 -9.63 -31.92
C ARG A 456 40.63 -9.39 -31.79
N ARG A 457 40.04 -8.57 -32.67
CA ARG A 457 38.61 -8.28 -32.66
C ARG A 457 37.74 -9.53 -32.82
N ARG A 458 38.15 -10.49 -33.67
CA ARG A 458 37.44 -11.77 -33.82
C ARG A 458 37.46 -12.58 -32.53
N LEU A 459 38.62 -12.65 -31.86
CA LEU A 459 38.78 -13.37 -30.60
C LEU A 459 38.00 -12.69 -29.48
N GLU A 460 38.03 -11.35 -29.38
CA GLU A 460 37.21 -10.57 -28.44
C GLU A 460 35.73 -10.89 -28.59
N VAL A 461 35.21 -10.92 -29.82
CA VAL A 461 33.79 -11.25 -30.10
C VAL A 461 33.47 -12.68 -29.65
N ARG A 462 34.32 -13.66 -29.96
CA ARG A 462 34.12 -15.05 -29.56
C ARG A 462 34.17 -15.21 -28.03
N LEU A 463 35.14 -14.57 -27.37
CA LEU A 463 35.26 -14.63 -25.92
C LEU A 463 34.06 -13.97 -25.23
N ASN A 464 33.58 -12.84 -25.74
CA ASN A 464 32.37 -12.19 -25.22
C ASN A 464 31.12 -13.05 -25.42
N SER A 465 31.01 -13.79 -26.54
CA SER A 465 29.96 -14.80 -26.70
C SER A 465 30.03 -15.85 -25.59
N CYS A 466 31.22 -16.39 -25.31
CA CYS A 466 31.40 -17.37 -24.22
C CYS A 466 30.99 -16.82 -22.86
N LYS A 467 31.35 -15.56 -22.56
CA LYS A 467 30.97 -14.89 -21.30
C LYS A 467 29.44 -14.80 -21.17
N ASN A 468 28.75 -14.44 -22.24
CA ASN A 468 27.29 -14.37 -22.26
C ASN A 468 26.65 -15.76 -22.11
N ASP A 469 27.15 -16.75 -22.85
CA ASP A 469 26.62 -18.12 -22.81
C ASP A 469 26.79 -18.74 -21.42
N TYR A 470 27.94 -18.52 -20.78
CA TYR A 470 28.19 -18.99 -19.41
C TYR A 470 27.30 -18.27 -18.39
N SER A 471 27.08 -16.95 -18.55
CA SER A 471 26.15 -16.21 -17.70
C SER A 471 24.73 -16.75 -17.80
N LEU A 472 24.30 -17.10 -19.02
CA LEU A 472 23.01 -17.71 -19.28
C LEU A 472 22.90 -19.10 -18.65
N HIS A 473 23.96 -19.91 -18.73
CA HIS A 473 24.05 -21.20 -18.05
C HIS A 473 23.89 -21.06 -16.53
N LEU A 474 24.64 -20.15 -15.88
CA LEU A 474 24.46 -19.88 -14.45
C LEU A 474 23.01 -19.49 -14.12
N LYS A 475 22.37 -18.69 -14.97
CA LYS A 475 20.96 -18.32 -14.77
C LYS A 475 20.02 -19.53 -14.83
N ARG A 476 20.21 -20.46 -15.78
CA ARG A 476 19.42 -21.70 -15.88
C ARG A 476 19.58 -22.59 -14.65
N VAL A 477 20.78 -22.66 -14.09
CA VAL A 477 21.07 -23.44 -12.88
C VAL A 477 20.23 -22.93 -11.70
N PHE A 478 20.17 -21.61 -11.50
CA PHE A 478 19.47 -21.00 -10.36
C PHE A 478 17.96 -20.80 -10.56
N ASP A 479 17.45 -20.88 -11.80
CA ASP A 479 16.00 -20.83 -12.06
C ASP A 479 15.28 -22.11 -11.59
N GLY A 480 16.03 -23.20 -11.32
CA GLY A 480 15.49 -24.49 -10.92
C GLY A 480 15.17 -25.41 -12.10
N SER A 481 15.67 -25.06 -13.28
CA SER A 481 15.58 -25.87 -14.50
C SER A 481 16.43 -27.15 -14.43
N VAL A 482 17.32 -27.22 -13.44
CA VAL A 482 18.33 -28.27 -13.28
C VAL A 482 18.05 -29.06 -12.00
N PHE A 483 17.93 -30.39 -12.11
CA PHE A 483 17.56 -31.31 -11.01
C PHE A 483 18.77 -31.92 -10.29
N ILE A 484 19.96 -31.34 -10.44
CA ILE A 484 21.21 -31.79 -9.79
C ILE A 484 21.68 -30.74 -8.78
N PRO A 485 22.49 -31.12 -7.76
CA PRO A 485 23.01 -30.19 -6.76
C PRO A 485 23.71 -28.99 -7.39
N LEU A 486 23.54 -27.78 -6.82
CA LEU A 486 24.07 -26.55 -7.42
C LEU A 486 25.57 -26.62 -7.69
N ALA A 487 26.32 -27.23 -6.78
CA ALA A 487 27.77 -27.37 -6.90
C ALA A 487 28.20 -28.15 -8.15
N ASP A 488 27.39 -29.10 -8.59
CA ASP A 488 27.66 -29.92 -9.77
C ASP A 488 27.03 -29.29 -11.02
N ALA A 489 25.89 -28.63 -10.87
CA ALA A 489 25.16 -27.96 -11.94
C ALA A 489 25.94 -26.84 -12.62
N VAL A 490 26.73 -26.07 -11.88
CA VAL A 490 27.55 -24.97 -12.43
C VAL A 490 28.74 -25.44 -13.28
N LEU A 491 29.02 -26.75 -13.27
CA LEU A 491 30.12 -27.38 -14.01
C LEU A 491 29.67 -28.66 -14.75
N ASP A 492 28.44 -28.67 -15.27
CA ASP A 492 27.90 -29.79 -16.02
C ASP A 492 28.53 -29.95 -17.43
N ASP A 493 28.00 -30.87 -18.24
CA ASP A 493 28.52 -31.14 -19.59
C ASP A 493 28.51 -29.89 -20.49
N ASP A 494 27.53 -28.98 -20.31
CA ASP A 494 27.48 -27.71 -21.05
C ASP A 494 28.63 -26.79 -20.60
N ALA A 495 28.90 -26.73 -19.29
CA ALA A 495 30.02 -25.98 -18.74
C ALA A 495 31.38 -26.48 -19.21
N ILE A 496 31.55 -27.80 -19.34
CA ILE A 496 32.75 -28.41 -19.93
C ILE A 496 32.91 -27.96 -21.39
N GLY A 497 31.81 -27.85 -22.13
CA GLY A 497 31.79 -27.28 -23.48
C GLY A 497 32.33 -25.85 -23.54
N TYR A 498 31.92 -24.97 -22.61
CA TYR A 498 32.43 -23.61 -22.54
C TYR A 498 33.93 -23.57 -22.22
N ILE A 499 34.40 -24.38 -21.27
CA ILE A 499 35.83 -24.45 -20.93
C ILE A 499 36.66 -24.88 -22.14
N SER A 500 36.22 -25.90 -22.87
CA SER A 500 36.90 -26.34 -24.11
C SER A 500 36.97 -25.20 -25.12
N TYR A 501 35.86 -24.49 -25.32
CA TYR A 501 35.80 -23.43 -26.31
C TYR A 501 36.64 -22.19 -25.93
N ILE A 502 36.72 -21.85 -24.64
CA ILE A 502 37.61 -20.79 -24.14
C ILE A 502 39.08 -21.20 -24.35
N ASN A 503 39.44 -22.46 -24.11
CA ASN A 503 40.79 -22.96 -24.37
C ASN A 503 41.15 -22.87 -25.87
N ASP A 504 40.22 -23.18 -26.78
CA ASP A 504 40.46 -23.02 -28.22
C ASP A 504 40.78 -21.56 -28.59
N ILE A 505 40.07 -20.60 -27.99
CA ILE A 505 40.32 -19.16 -28.19
C ILE A 505 41.69 -18.78 -27.63
N LYS A 506 42.04 -19.30 -26.44
CA LYS A 506 43.32 -19.07 -25.76
C LYS A 506 44.49 -19.59 -26.60
N ASP A 507 44.39 -20.80 -27.13
CA ASP A 507 45.42 -21.42 -27.96
C ASP A 507 45.62 -20.65 -29.28
N GLU A 508 44.54 -20.18 -29.88
CA GLU A 508 44.60 -19.34 -31.08
C GLU A 508 45.25 -17.97 -30.83
N ALA A 509 44.95 -17.32 -29.70
CA ALA A 509 45.59 -16.07 -29.28
C ALA A 509 47.10 -16.28 -29.05
N MET A 510 47.46 -17.32 -28.28
CA MET A 510 48.85 -17.69 -28.00
C MET A 510 49.63 -18.00 -29.27
N ALA A 511 49.06 -18.78 -30.18
CA ALA A 511 49.70 -19.10 -31.46
C ALA A 511 50.00 -17.85 -32.29
N SER A 512 49.11 -16.85 -32.29
CA SER A 512 49.36 -15.58 -32.98
C SER A 512 50.49 -14.78 -32.33
N ILE A 513 50.53 -14.69 -31.00
CA ILE A 513 51.59 -13.98 -30.27
C ILE A 513 52.95 -14.65 -30.52
N GLU A 514 52.98 -15.98 -30.45
CA GLU A 514 54.20 -16.75 -30.68
C GLU A 514 54.68 -16.65 -32.14
N PHE A 515 53.76 -16.61 -33.11
CA PHE A 515 54.10 -16.35 -34.51
C PHE A 515 54.71 -14.96 -34.69
N ASP A 516 54.12 -13.91 -34.08
CA ASP A 516 54.67 -12.56 -34.16
C ASP A 516 56.07 -12.50 -33.53
N ARG A 517 56.30 -13.21 -32.42
CA ARG A 517 57.62 -13.38 -31.81
C ARG A 517 58.59 -14.10 -32.73
N LEU A 518 58.18 -15.21 -33.35
CA LEU A 518 59.00 -15.95 -34.31
C LEU A 518 59.39 -15.07 -35.50
N CYS A 519 58.45 -14.34 -36.08
CA CYS A 519 58.72 -13.41 -37.17
C CYS A 519 59.72 -12.33 -36.77
N SER A 520 59.69 -11.83 -35.53
CA SER A 520 60.66 -10.83 -35.06
C SER A 520 62.11 -11.34 -35.06
N GLU A 521 62.33 -12.66 -35.02
CA GLU A 521 63.65 -13.30 -35.03
C GLU A 521 64.13 -13.70 -36.45
N LEU A 522 63.33 -13.47 -37.48
CA LEU A 522 63.63 -13.82 -38.87
C LEU A 522 64.12 -12.60 -39.67
N SER A 523 64.93 -12.86 -40.70
CA SER A 523 65.28 -11.84 -41.69
C SER A 523 64.06 -11.43 -42.54
N GLU A 524 64.14 -10.30 -43.26
CA GLU A 524 63.05 -9.88 -44.14
C GLU A 524 62.77 -10.91 -45.25
N ASP A 525 63.80 -11.49 -45.85
CA ASP A 525 63.65 -12.54 -46.88
C ASP A 525 62.99 -13.79 -46.28
N GLU A 526 63.35 -14.16 -45.04
CA GLU A 526 62.74 -15.29 -44.35
C GLU A 526 61.26 -15.03 -44.01
N LYS A 527 60.92 -13.81 -43.60
CA LYS A 527 59.52 -13.40 -43.36
C LYS A 527 58.71 -13.48 -44.65
N GLU A 528 59.22 -12.96 -45.76
CA GLU A 528 58.53 -12.95 -47.04
C GLU A 528 58.22 -14.38 -47.51
N ALA A 529 59.19 -15.29 -47.38
CA ALA A 529 58.98 -16.71 -47.66
C ALA A 529 57.91 -17.34 -46.75
N ILE A 530 57.90 -17.05 -45.44
CA ILE A 530 56.84 -17.54 -44.55
C ILE A 530 55.47 -16.97 -44.93
N PHE A 531 55.38 -15.68 -45.27
CA PHE A 531 54.12 -15.09 -45.71
C PHE A 531 53.64 -15.70 -47.02
N TYR A 532 54.54 -16.01 -47.94
CA TYR A 532 54.22 -16.73 -49.17
C TYR A 532 53.69 -18.14 -48.89
N ILE A 533 54.38 -18.90 -48.04
CA ILE A 533 53.95 -20.24 -47.62
C ILE A 533 52.58 -20.15 -46.95
N ARG A 534 52.40 -19.25 -45.97
CA ARG A 534 51.13 -19.02 -45.28
C ARG A 534 50.02 -18.77 -46.29
N ASN A 535 50.18 -17.76 -47.15
CA ASN A 535 49.16 -17.39 -48.11
C ASN A 535 48.84 -18.54 -49.08
N THR A 536 49.81 -19.39 -49.41
CA THR A 536 49.57 -20.58 -50.24
C THR A 536 48.77 -21.64 -49.48
N VAL A 537 49.18 -22.00 -48.25
CA VAL A 537 48.56 -23.11 -47.50
C VAL A 537 47.26 -22.74 -46.80
N THR A 538 46.97 -21.44 -46.67
CA THR A 538 45.71 -20.94 -46.10
C THR A 538 44.73 -20.43 -47.15
N ASN A 539 45.06 -20.48 -48.45
CA ASN A 539 44.17 -20.03 -49.52
C ASN A 539 43.13 -21.11 -49.85
N SER A 540 41.88 -20.82 -49.56
CA SER A 540 40.74 -21.71 -49.84
C SER A 540 40.49 -21.96 -51.33
N ASP A 541 41.00 -21.09 -52.20
CA ASP A 541 40.72 -21.11 -53.64
C ASP A 541 41.71 -21.96 -54.43
N LEU A 542 42.77 -22.47 -53.79
CA LEU A 542 43.73 -23.37 -54.43
C LEU A 542 43.23 -24.82 -54.38
N PRO A 543 43.32 -25.59 -55.48
CA PRO A 543 43.00 -27.00 -55.49
C PRO A 543 43.94 -27.75 -54.54
N ASN A 544 43.34 -28.34 -53.51
CA ASN A 544 44.07 -28.95 -52.41
C ASN A 544 44.43 -30.42 -52.76
N ASP A 545 45.41 -30.60 -53.63
CA ASP A 545 45.88 -31.93 -54.07
C ASP A 545 46.47 -32.77 -52.92
N PHE A 546 46.75 -32.16 -51.76
CA PHE A 546 47.36 -32.80 -50.58
C PHE A 546 46.42 -32.91 -49.37
N GLY A 547 45.16 -32.50 -49.49
CA GLY A 547 44.11 -32.74 -48.50
C GLY A 547 44.22 -31.97 -47.17
N VAL A 548 45.08 -30.96 -47.05
CA VAL A 548 45.20 -30.17 -45.80
C VAL A 548 45.16 -28.67 -46.12
N ASN A 549 43.99 -28.06 -45.94
CA ASN A 549 43.85 -26.60 -45.93
C ASN A 549 43.95 -26.15 -44.48
N PHE A 550 45.05 -25.50 -44.13
CA PHE A 550 45.19 -24.91 -42.81
C PHE A 550 44.38 -23.62 -42.78
N ASN A 551 43.59 -23.41 -41.73
CA ASN A 551 43.21 -22.04 -41.41
C ASN A 551 44.43 -21.29 -40.82
N GLU A 552 44.39 -19.96 -40.87
CA GLU A 552 45.50 -19.12 -40.41
C GLU A 552 45.96 -19.45 -38.97
N PRO A 553 45.06 -19.66 -37.99
CA PRO A 553 45.43 -20.19 -36.67
C PRO A 553 46.19 -21.52 -36.67
N GLN A 554 45.71 -22.52 -37.40
CA GLN A 554 46.33 -23.85 -37.45
C GLN A 554 47.74 -23.78 -38.04
N PHE A 555 47.96 -22.89 -39.02
CA PHE A 555 49.29 -22.64 -39.54
C PHE A 555 50.23 -22.03 -38.48
N TYR A 556 49.74 -21.09 -37.66
CA TYR A 556 50.53 -20.51 -36.57
C TYR A 556 50.86 -21.53 -35.49
N ILE A 557 49.91 -22.40 -35.12
CA ILE A 557 50.14 -23.51 -34.20
C ILE A 557 51.23 -24.45 -34.74
N LEU A 558 51.15 -24.83 -36.02
CA LEU A 558 52.15 -25.68 -36.66
C LEU A 558 53.56 -25.05 -36.61
N LEU A 559 53.69 -23.76 -36.94
CA LEU A 559 54.98 -23.08 -36.91
C LEU A 559 55.55 -22.94 -35.49
N LYS A 560 54.68 -22.70 -34.51
CA LYS A 560 55.04 -22.73 -33.09
C LYS A 560 55.64 -24.09 -32.72
N ASP A 561 54.94 -25.18 -33.04
CA ASP A 561 55.35 -26.53 -32.65
C ASP A 561 56.65 -26.97 -33.33
N LEU A 562 56.91 -26.49 -34.55
CA LEU A 562 58.15 -26.75 -35.28
C LEU A 562 59.36 -26.01 -34.67
N GLY A 563 59.14 -24.82 -34.10
CA GLY A 563 60.18 -23.97 -33.54
C GLY A 563 61.10 -23.32 -34.60
N ILE A 564 61.81 -22.28 -34.18
CA ILE A 564 62.60 -21.41 -35.07
C ILE A 564 63.63 -22.16 -35.95
N PRO A 565 64.44 -23.12 -35.41
CA PRO A 565 65.44 -23.79 -36.23
C PRO A 565 64.84 -24.53 -37.43
N ARG A 566 63.71 -25.22 -37.21
CA ARG A 566 63.04 -26.01 -38.24
C ARG A 566 62.31 -25.12 -39.23
N VAL A 567 61.70 -24.04 -38.76
CA VAL A 567 61.08 -23.03 -39.62
C VAL A 567 62.12 -22.40 -40.56
N ARG A 568 63.33 -22.07 -40.06
CA ARG A 568 64.42 -21.56 -40.92
C ARG A 568 64.85 -22.56 -41.97
N GLU A 569 64.98 -23.83 -41.64
CA GLU A 569 65.34 -24.89 -42.60
C GLU A 569 64.29 -24.99 -43.73
N ILE A 570 63.00 -24.95 -43.38
CA ILE A 570 61.90 -24.96 -44.35
C ILE A 570 62.00 -23.74 -45.25
N VAL A 571 62.13 -22.56 -44.67
CA VAL A 571 62.20 -21.28 -45.40
C VAL A 571 63.40 -21.22 -46.34
N GLN A 572 64.59 -21.64 -45.88
CA GLN A 572 65.81 -21.68 -46.70
C GLN A 572 65.66 -22.65 -47.88
N SER A 573 64.98 -23.78 -47.68
CA SER A 573 64.69 -24.71 -48.78
C SER A 573 63.75 -24.12 -49.81
N THR A 574 62.80 -23.25 -49.39
CA THR A 574 61.87 -22.55 -50.27
C THR A 574 62.51 -21.37 -51.01
N LEU A 575 63.46 -20.65 -50.39
CA LEU A 575 64.19 -19.55 -51.02
C LEU A 575 65.19 -20.00 -52.10
N LEU A 576 65.57 -21.28 -52.12
CA LEU A 576 66.49 -21.87 -53.12
C LEU A 576 65.78 -22.41 -54.38
N THR A 577 64.44 -22.44 -54.35
CA THR A 577 63.55 -22.81 -55.46
C THR A 577 62.87 -21.58 -56.03
#